data_AF-A0A1F6LD80-F1
#
_entry.id   AF-A0A1F6LD80-F1
#
_cell.length_a   1.000
_cell.length_b   1.000
_cell.length_c   1.000
_cell.angle_alpha   90.00
_cell.angle_beta   90.00
_cell.angle_gamma   90.00
#
_symmetry.space_group_name_H-M   'P 1'
#
loop_
_entity.id
_entity.type
_entity.pdbx_description
1 polymer ?
#
loop_
_entity_poly.entity_id
_entity_poly.type
_entity_poly.pdbx_seq_one_letter_code
_entity_poly.pdbx_strand_id
1 'polypeptide(L)'
;MKICFPFQRHGVPFHFRRAGTPVEEPTKISKFWQDYYELANAVAPELKMKIPTDNTGTTIFFRPDEFPVWMKLIHKAHLGAVVIQMNGMGPFLSEVGERLGPLIEANMVIERTHKSAAVKMEVPVIDMTRPLSDQKVPVLNAIHVAQELHRWGAKNLHHLVELHDKYTTEWKKP
;
A
#
# COMPACT_ATOMS: atom_id res chain seq x y z
N MET A 1 20.44 79.49 -10.69
CA MET A 1 19.26 79.07 -11.47
C MET A 1 18.95 77.62 -11.07
N LYS A 2 17.85 77.42 -10.31
CA LYS A 2 17.13 76.16 -9.93
C LYS A 2 18.00 74.92 -9.61
N ILE A 3 18.27 74.52 -8.36
CA ILE A 3 17.36 74.00 -7.30
C ILE A 3 16.28 73.05 -7.83
N CYS A 4 16.42 71.75 -7.52
CA CYS A 4 15.37 70.89 -6.95
C CYS A 4 15.96 69.53 -6.50
N PHE A 5 16.01 69.33 -5.18
CA PHE A 5 16.04 68.03 -4.50
C PHE A 5 14.58 67.54 -4.29
N PRO A 6 14.32 66.39 -3.62
CA PRO A 6 13.73 65.17 -4.17
C PRO A 6 12.20 65.10 -3.87
N PHE A 7 11.50 64.08 -4.38
CA PHE A 7 10.15 63.78 -3.88
C PHE A 7 10.02 62.33 -3.42
N GLN A 8 9.68 62.20 -2.14
CA GLN A 8 9.36 61.03 -1.35
C GLN A 8 8.59 59.93 -2.09
N ARG A 9 9.01 58.67 -1.90
CA ARG A 9 8.07 57.54 -1.81
C ARG A 9 7.98 57.08 -0.36
N HIS A 10 6.83 57.34 0.24
CA HIS A 10 6.38 56.75 1.48
C HIS A 10 5.90 55.30 1.27
N GLY A 11 6.09 54.46 2.29
CA GLY A 11 5.39 53.19 2.52
C GLY A 11 5.98 52.01 1.76
N VAL A 12 6.25 50.84 2.32
CA VAL A 12 5.93 50.21 3.61
C VAL A 12 6.95 49.07 3.78
N PRO A 13 7.41 48.71 4.99
CA PRO A 13 8.26 47.55 5.15
C PRO A 13 7.45 46.28 4.86
N PHE A 14 7.76 45.62 3.74
CA PHE A 14 7.29 44.28 3.41
C PHE A 14 7.71 43.31 4.51
N HIS A 15 6.86 43.17 5.53
CA HIS A 15 6.92 42.01 6.41
C HIS A 15 6.29 40.86 5.64
N PHE A 16 7.13 39.97 5.11
CA PHE A 16 6.71 38.63 4.76
C PHE A 16 6.23 37.96 6.06
N ARG A 17 4.96 38.16 6.43
CA ARG A 17 4.27 37.17 7.27
C ARG A 17 4.11 35.95 6.39
N ARG A 18 4.98 34.95 6.57
CA ARG A 18 4.65 33.58 6.18
C ARG A 18 3.33 33.28 6.90
N ALA A 19 2.24 33.25 6.15
CA ALA A 19 1.02 32.61 6.62
C ALA A 19 1.46 31.22 7.09
N GLY A 20 1.37 30.97 8.39
CA GLY A 20 1.59 29.64 8.92
C GLY A 20 0.69 28.72 8.12
N THR A 21 1.29 27.72 7.48
CA THR A 21 0.53 26.58 6.96
C THR A 21 -0.41 26.17 8.09
N PRO A 22 -1.73 26.05 7.86
CA PRO A 22 -2.61 25.48 8.86
C PRO A 22 -1.96 24.18 9.30
N VAL A 23 -1.65 24.06 10.59
CA VAL A 23 -1.24 22.78 11.16
C VAL A 23 -2.47 21.91 11.00
N GLU A 24 -2.51 21.10 9.94
CA GLU A 24 -3.54 20.07 9.78
C GLU A 24 -3.55 19.28 11.08
N GLU A 25 -4.68 19.30 11.78
CA GLU A 25 -4.85 18.45 12.94
C GLU A 25 -4.53 17.01 12.53
N PRO A 26 -3.84 16.22 13.37
CA PRO A 26 -3.54 14.84 13.05
C PRO A 26 -4.86 14.14 12.68
N THR A 27 -4.92 13.64 11.45
CA THR A 27 -6.11 12.99 10.90
C THR A 27 -6.56 11.90 11.87
N LYS A 28 -7.75 12.08 12.44
CA LYS A 28 -8.28 11.16 13.43
C LYS A 28 -8.50 9.80 12.79
N ILE A 29 -7.64 8.83 13.13
CA ILE A 29 -7.76 7.44 12.72
C ILE A 29 -9.15 6.94 13.12
N SER A 30 -9.86 6.31 12.18
CA SER A 30 -11.20 5.78 12.47
C SER A 30 -11.09 4.62 13.46
N LYS A 31 -12.12 4.42 14.28
CA LYS A 31 -12.19 3.27 15.18
C LYS A 31 -12.02 1.93 14.45
N PHE A 32 -12.59 1.77 13.25
CA PHE A 32 -12.44 0.56 12.46
C PHE A 32 -10.96 0.24 12.18
N TRP A 33 -10.20 1.24 11.70
CA TRP A 33 -8.77 1.11 11.42
C TRP A 33 -7.95 0.73 12.65
N GLN A 34 -8.26 1.33 13.81
CA GLN A 34 -7.62 0.97 15.07
C GLN A 34 -7.92 -0.48 15.47
N ASP A 35 -9.20 -0.85 15.48
CA ASP A 35 -9.64 -2.21 15.85
C ASP A 35 -9.03 -3.26 14.90
N TYR A 36 -8.94 -2.95 13.60
CA TYR A 36 -8.31 -3.84 12.61
C TYR A 36 -6.81 -4.00 12.89
N TYR A 37 -6.09 -2.89 13.13
CA TYR A 37 -4.67 -2.91 13.46
C TYR A 37 -4.38 -3.73 14.72
N GLU A 38 -5.15 -3.51 15.78
CA GLU A 38 -5.01 -4.27 17.03
C GLU A 38 -5.25 -5.77 16.80
N LEU A 39 -6.31 -6.13 16.07
CA LEU A 39 -6.63 -7.52 15.76
C LEU A 39 -5.57 -8.19 14.88
N ALA A 40 -5.09 -7.50 13.84
CA ALA A 40 -4.06 -8.02 12.95
C ALA A 40 -2.75 -8.27 13.69
N ASN A 41 -2.32 -7.38 14.57
CA ASN A 41 -1.11 -7.59 15.38
C ASN A 41 -1.29 -8.67 16.45
N ALA A 42 -2.50 -8.88 16.95
CA ALA A 42 -2.79 -9.95 17.90
C ALA A 42 -2.78 -11.35 17.25
N VAL A 43 -3.30 -11.45 16.02
CA VAL A 43 -3.51 -12.75 15.34
C VAL A 43 -2.37 -13.11 14.37
N ALA A 44 -1.74 -12.10 13.76
CA ALA A 44 -0.77 -12.26 12.69
C ALA A 44 0.36 -11.20 12.79
N PRO A 45 1.11 -11.14 13.90
CA PRO A 45 2.16 -10.14 14.13
C PRO A 45 3.25 -10.14 13.05
N GLU A 46 3.51 -11.29 12.42
CA GLU A 46 4.47 -11.45 11.33
C GLU A 46 4.12 -10.65 10.07
N LEU A 47 2.83 -10.33 9.86
CA LEU A 47 2.40 -9.52 8.74
C LEU A 47 2.82 -8.06 8.86
N LYS A 48 3.13 -7.61 10.09
CA LYS A 48 3.55 -6.23 10.41
C LYS A 48 2.68 -5.20 9.70
N MET A 49 1.39 -5.20 10.03
CA MET A 49 0.47 -4.20 9.49
C MET A 49 1.01 -2.80 9.81
N LYS A 50 0.99 -1.91 8.82
CA LYS A 50 1.41 -0.53 9.07
C LYS A 50 0.42 0.14 10.02
N ILE A 51 0.96 0.90 10.98
CA ILE A 51 0.14 1.80 11.80
C ILE A 51 -0.56 2.76 10.85
N PRO A 52 -1.89 2.89 10.92
CA PRO A 52 -2.62 3.85 10.09
C PRO A 52 -2.18 5.27 10.46
N THR A 53 -1.54 5.99 9.53
CA THR A 53 -1.12 7.38 9.69
C THR A 53 -2.13 8.37 9.12
N ASP A 54 -2.90 7.93 8.13
CA ASP A 54 -3.93 8.66 7.41
C ASP A 54 -4.99 7.63 6.92
N ASN A 55 -6.26 7.90 7.20
CA ASN A 55 -7.35 6.92 7.08
C ASN A 55 -8.28 7.17 5.87
N THR A 56 -7.76 7.73 4.79
CA THR A 56 -8.56 8.11 3.62
C THR A 56 -8.83 6.95 2.64
N GLY A 57 -8.20 5.79 2.86
CA GLY A 57 -8.31 4.62 1.97
C GLY A 57 -9.03 3.43 2.58
N THR A 58 -9.34 2.46 1.72
CA THR A 58 -9.92 1.15 2.04
C THR A 58 -8.92 -0.01 1.82
N THR A 59 -7.64 0.34 1.77
CA THR A 59 -6.54 -0.56 1.41
C THR A 59 -5.59 -0.70 2.58
N ILE A 60 -5.54 -1.90 3.15
CA ILE A 60 -4.70 -2.24 4.29
C ILE A 60 -3.36 -2.76 3.78
N PHE A 61 -2.26 -2.22 4.33
CA PHE A 61 -0.91 -2.59 3.93
C PHE A 61 -0.24 -3.41 5.03
N PHE A 62 0.26 -4.58 4.63
CA PHE A 62 1.12 -5.43 5.43
C PHE A 62 2.57 -5.27 4.94
N ARG A 63 3.54 -5.34 5.86
CA ARG A 63 4.95 -5.18 5.53
C ARG A 63 5.82 -6.22 6.27
N PRO A 64 5.70 -7.51 5.93
CA PRO A 64 6.59 -8.54 6.44
C PRO A 64 8.06 -8.24 6.10
N ASP A 65 8.99 -8.71 6.91
CA ASP A 65 10.43 -8.39 6.75
C ASP A 65 11.06 -9.07 5.54
N GLU A 66 10.56 -10.24 5.16
CA GLU A 66 11.12 -11.05 4.08
C GLU A 66 10.80 -10.46 2.71
N PHE A 67 9.80 -9.57 2.61
CA PHE A 67 9.32 -9.05 1.33
C PHE A 67 10.16 -7.86 0.86
N PRO A 68 10.72 -7.93 -0.35
CA PRO A 68 11.43 -6.79 -0.96
C PRO A 68 10.52 -5.57 -1.10
N VAL A 69 11.11 -4.38 -1.17
CA VAL A 69 10.36 -3.11 -1.26
C VAL A 69 9.43 -3.02 -2.48
N TRP A 70 9.78 -3.70 -3.57
CA TRP A 70 8.97 -3.77 -4.80
C TRP A 70 7.76 -4.71 -4.69
N MET A 71 7.73 -5.57 -3.67
CA MET A 71 6.66 -6.51 -3.37
C MET A 71 5.77 -5.95 -2.25
N LYS A 72 4.45 -6.03 -2.41
CA LYS A 72 3.49 -5.49 -1.43
C LYS A 72 2.43 -6.52 -1.11
N LEU A 73 2.23 -6.84 0.16
CA LEU A 73 1.08 -7.59 0.64
C LEU A 73 -0.02 -6.61 1.06
N ILE A 74 -1.17 -6.70 0.42
CA ILE A 74 -2.22 -5.70 0.51
C ILE A 74 -3.57 -6.39 0.65
N HIS A 75 -4.41 -5.89 1.54
CA HIS A 75 -5.83 -6.24 1.58
C HIS A 75 -6.67 -5.06 1.08
N LYS A 76 -7.33 -5.26 -0.07
CA LYS A 76 -8.29 -4.31 -0.65
C LYS A 76 -9.68 -4.64 -0.11
N ALA A 77 -9.99 -4.14 1.09
CA ALA A 77 -11.20 -4.49 1.85
C ALA A 77 -12.51 -4.31 1.05
N HIS A 78 -12.62 -3.19 0.35
CA HIS A 78 -13.77 -2.87 -0.52
C HIS A 78 -13.92 -3.77 -1.75
N LEU A 79 -12.85 -4.45 -2.18
CA LEU A 79 -12.85 -5.36 -3.33
C LEU A 79 -12.90 -6.83 -2.92
N GLY A 80 -12.85 -7.14 -1.62
CA GLY A 80 -12.82 -8.53 -1.16
C GLY A 80 -11.61 -9.30 -1.68
N ALA A 81 -10.42 -8.67 -1.65
CA ALA A 81 -9.22 -9.28 -2.21
C ALA A 81 -7.99 -9.03 -1.35
N VAL A 82 -7.24 -10.09 -1.09
CA VAL A 82 -5.88 -10.01 -0.56
C VAL A 82 -4.91 -10.32 -1.69
N VAL A 83 -3.91 -9.46 -1.87
CA VAL A 83 -3.00 -9.51 -3.02
C VAL A 83 -1.54 -9.36 -2.59
N ILE A 84 -0.69 -10.16 -3.19
CA ILE A 84 0.72 -9.84 -3.37
C ILE A 84 0.84 -9.09 -4.69
N GLN A 85 1.24 -7.83 -4.64
CA GLN A 85 1.58 -7.04 -5.82
C GLN A 85 3.09 -7.04 -6.05
N MET A 86 3.49 -7.36 -7.27
CA MET A 86 4.87 -7.35 -7.74
C MET A 86 5.03 -6.20 -8.75
N ASN A 87 5.61 -5.10 -8.30
CA ASN A 87 5.70 -3.89 -9.11
C ASN A 87 6.65 -4.07 -10.30
N GLY A 88 6.28 -3.53 -11.46
CA GLY A 88 7.08 -3.59 -12.70
C GLY A 88 6.87 -4.86 -13.53
N MET A 89 6.24 -5.90 -12.98
CA MET A 89 6.01 -7.17 -13.67
C MET A 89 4.73 -7.21 -14.52
N GLY A 90 3.88 -6.18 -14.46
CA GLY A 90 2.59 -6.19 -15.17
C GLY A 90 2.69 -6.38 -16.69
N PRO A 91 3.70 -5.82 -17.38
CA PRO A 91 3.91 -6.08 -18.81
C PRO A 91 4.30 -7.52 -19.17
N PHE A 92 4.80 -8.32 -18.21
CA PHE A 92 5.32 -9.68 -18.41
C PHE A 92 4.40 -10.75 -17.81
N LEU A 93 3.08 -10.50 -17.86
CA LEU A 93 2.11 -11.37 -17.20
C LEU A 93 2.16 -12.82 -17.73
N SER A 94 2.41 -13.00 -19.02
CA SER A 94 2.50 -14.34 -19.63
C SER A 94 3.63 -15.15 -19.01
N GLU A 95 4.81 -14.55 -18.91
CA GLU A 95 6.01 -15.17 -18.38
C GLU A 95 5.94 -15.37 -16.87
N VAL A 96 5.32 -14.42 -16.15
CA VAL A 96 4.97 -14.60 -14.73
C VAL A 96 4.03 -15.80 -14.58
N GLY A 97 3.03 -15.94 -15.46
CA GLY A 97 2.11 -17.07 -15.49
C GLY A 97 2.81 -18.41 -15.75
N GLU A 98 3.72 -18.48 -16.71
CA GLU A 98 4.50 -19.69 -17.01
C GLU A 98 5.39 -20.11 -15.83
N ARG A 99 6.04 -19.14 -15.17
CA ARG A 99 6.97 -19.41 -14.06
C ARG A 99 6.26 -19.74 -12.76
N LEU A 100 5.21 -18.99 -12.42
CA LEU A 100 4.51 -19.12 -11.15
C LEU A 100 3.34 -20.09 -11.24
N GLY A 101 2.77 -20.34 -12.42
CA GLY A 101 1.60 -21.22 -12.60
C GLY A 101 1.71 -22.58 -11.90
N PRO A 102 2.84 -23.30 -12.01
CA PRO A 102 3.04 -24.57 -11.29
C PRO A 102 3.08 -24.45 -9.75
N LEU A 103 3.29 -23.24 -9.22
CA LEU A 103 3.40 -22.93 -7.79
C LEU A 103 2.09 -22.35 -7.22
N ILE A 104 1.16 -21.94 -8.07
CA ILE A 104 -0.12 -21.34 -7.68
C ILE A 104 -1.04 -22.41 -7.10
N GLU A 105 -1.60 -22.11 -5.94
CA GLU A 105 -2.58 -22.98 -5.26
C GLU A 105 -3.99 -22.76 -5.84
N ALA A 106 -4.91 -23.70 -5.63
CA ALA A 106 -6.22 -23.70 -6.26
C ALA A 106 -7.10 -22.46 -5.97
N ASN A 107 -6.84 -21.78 -4.84
CA ASN A 107 -7.52 -20.58 -4.39
C ASN A 107 -6.79 -19.27 -4.77
N MET A 108 -5.71 -19.35 -5.55
CA MET A 108 -4.90 -18.22 -5.97
C MET A 108 -5.08 -17.95 -7.47
N VAL A 109 -5.05 -16.67 -7.83
CA VAL A 109 -5.15 -16.22 -9.24
C VAL A 109 -4.03 -15.25 -9.54
N ILE A 110 -3.34 -15.45 -10.66
CA ILE A 110 -2.40 -14.46 -11.21
C ILE A 110 -3.19 -13.49 -12.09
N GLU A 111 -3.06 -12.20 -11.82
CA GLU A 111 -3.68 -11.14 -12.62
C GLU A 111 -2.74 -9.96 -12.84
N ARG A 112 -3.04 -9.14 -13.86
CA ARG A 112 -2.35 -7.87 -14.06
C ARG A 112 -3.11 -6.74 -13.36
N THR A 113 -2.41 -5.99 -12.50
CA THR A 113 -2.89 -4.70 -11.96
C THR A 113 -2.03 -3.57 -12.51
N HIS A 114 -2.47 -2.90 -13.56
CA HIS A 114 -1.74 -1.83 -14.24
C HIS A 114 -0.29 -2.21 -14.64
N LYS A 115 0.71 -1.68 -13.93
CA LYS A 115 2.15 -1.93 -14.13
C LYS A 115 2.68 -3.08 -13.27
N SER A 116 1.83 -3.71 -12.48
CA SER A 116 2.19 -4.79 -11.57
C SER A 116 1.53 -6.09 -11.99
N ALA A 117 2.21 -7.21 -11.76
CA ALA A 117 1.55 -8.51 -11.68
C ALA A 117 1.10 -8.72 -10.22
N ALA A 118 0.04 -9.47 -10.02
CA ALA A 118 -0.50 -9.75 -8.70
C ALA A 118 -0.88 -11.22 -8.55
N VAL A 119 -0.62 -11.78 -7.38
CA VAL A 119 -1.21 -13.04 -6.93
C VAL A 119 -2.31 -12.67 -5.95
N LYS A 120 -3.54 -13.04 -6.28
CA LYS A 120 -4.76 -12.65 -5.58
C LYS A 120 -5.42 -13.86 -4.95
N MET A 121 -5.96 -13.67 -3.76
CA MET A 121 -6.93 -14.56 -3.12
C MET A 121 -8.18 -13.76 -2.77
N GLU A 122 -9.35 -14.38 -2.96
CA GLU A 122 -10.64 -13.75 -2.69
C GLU A 122 -11.04 -13.92 -1.22
N VAL A 123 -11.62 -12.85 -0.66
CA VAL A 123 -12.13 -12.78 0.70
C VAL A 123 -13.45 -12.01 0.70
N PRO A 124 -14.29 -12.13 1.73
CA PRO A 124 -15.50 -11.31 1.80
C PRO A 124 -15.17 -9.81 1.76
N VAL A 125 -16.02 -9.04 1.08
CA VAL A 125 -15.95 -7.57 1.11
C VAL A 125 -16.22 -7.08 2.53
N ILE A 126 -15.47 -6.07 2.96
CA ILE A 126 -15.62 -5.46 4.28
C ILE A 126 -16.00 -4.00 4.13
N ASP A 127 -17.11 -3.63 4.77
CA ASP A 127 -17.56 -2.24 4.84
C ASP A 127 -16.90 -1.54 6.02
N MET A 128 -15.87 -0.74 5.73
CA MET A 128 -15.11 -0.02 6.75
C MET A 128 -15.87 1.17 7.36
N THR A 129 -17.07 1.49 6.86
CA THR A 129 -17.96 2.49 7.48
C THR A 129 -18.73 1.92 8.68
N ARG A 130 -18.82 0.59 8.77
CA ARG A 130 -19.46 -0.12 9.86
C ARG A 130 -18.44 -0.56 10.92
N PRO A 131 -18.85 -0.75 12.18
CA PRO A 131 -17.96 -1.27 13.21
C PRO A 131 -17.36 -2.63 12.85
N LEU A 132 -16.12 -2.87 13.27
CA LEU A 132 -15.45 -4.16 13.08
C LEU A 132 -16.21 -5.30 13.79
N SER A 133 -16.82 -5.03 14.94
CA SER A 133 -17.60 -5.99 15.72
C SER A 133 -18.67 -6.71 14.90
N ASP A 134 -19.31 -6.01 13.98
CA ASP A 134 -20.36 -6.54 13.11
C ASP A 134 -19.83 -7.47 12.01
N GLN A 135 -18.52 -7.37 11.73
CA GLN A 135 -17.84 -7.98 10.60
C GLN A 135 -16.57 -8.71 11.04
N LYS A 136 -16.53 -9.19 12.29
CA LYS A 136 -15.32 -9.79 12.88
C LYS A 136 -14.88 -11.05 12.13
N VAL A 137 -15.82 -11.90 11.72
CA VAL A 137 -15.54 -13.12 10.95
C VAL A 137 -14.89 -12.83 9.60
N PRO A 138 -15.46 -11.97 8.71
CA PRO A 138 -14.82 -11.67 7.44
C PRO A 138 -13.47 -10.94 7.60
N VAL A 139 -13.31 -10.10 8.62
CA VAL A 139 -12.01 -9.49 8.95
C VAL A 139 -10.95 -10.54 9.32
N LEU A 140 -11.30 -11.47 10.22
CA LEU A 140 -10.40 -12.56 10.61
C LEU A 140 -10.03 -13.45 9.41
N ASN A 141 -11.00 -13.76 8.56
CA ASN A 141 -10.76 -14.51 7.33
C ASN A 141 -9.74 -13.78 6.42
N ALA A 142 -9.89 -12.46 6.25
CA ALA A 142 -8.95 -11.69 5.44
C ALA A 142 -7.53 -11.64 6.02
N ILE A 143 -7.40 -11.55 7.35
CA ILE A 143 -6.09 -11.63 8.03
C ILE A 143 -5.49 -13.03 7.81
N HIS A 144 -6.27 -14.09 7.96
CA HIS A 144 -5.81 -15.46 7.74
C HIS A 144 -5.32 -15.70 6.32
N VAL A 145 -6.10 -15.24 5.33
CA VAL A 145 -5.71 -15.30 3.92
C VAL A 145 -4.45 -14.46 3.65
N ALA A 146 -4.26 -13.33 4.33
CA ALA A 146 -3.01 -12.58 4.25
C ALA A 146 -1.82 -13.37 4.81
N GLN A 147 -2.00 -14.16 5.88
CA GLN A 147 -0.97 -15.07 6.39
C GLN A 147 -0.67 -16.21 5.40
N GLU A 148 -1.70 -16.81 4.81
CA GLU A 148 -1.52 -17.85 3.77
C GLU A 148 -0.72 -17.31 2.59
N LEU A 149 -1.13 -16.15 2.08
CA LEU A 149 -0.47 -15.53 0.94
C LEU A 149 0.95 -15.07 1.30
N HIS A 150 1.19 -14.57 2.52
CA HIS A 150 2.53 -14.29 3.04
C HIS A 150 3.41 -15.54 3.07
N ARG A 151 2.92 -16.65 3.64
CA ARG A 151 3.65 -17.93 3.68
C ARG A 151 4.00 -18.44 2.29
N TRP A 152 3.04 -18.38 1.37
CA TRP A 152 3.27 -18.74 -0.03
C TRP A 152 4.34 -17.85 -0.67
N GLY A 153 4.24 -16.53 -0.49
CA GLY A 153 5.20 -15.58 -1.04
C GLY A 153 6.60 -15.78 -0.47
N ALA A 154 6.72 -16.03 0.84
CA ALA A 154 7.99 -16.29 1.51
C ALA A 154 8.63 -17.60 1.03
N LYS A 155 7.84 -18.68 0.91
CA LYS A 155 8.28 -19.97 0.39
C LYS A 155 8.81 -19.87 -1.05
N ASN A 156 8.14 -19.07 -1.88
CA ASN A 156 8.45 -18.92 -3.31
C ASN A 156 9.31 -17.67 -3.61
N LEU A 157 9.88 -17.02 -2.58
CA LEU A 157 10.53 -15.72 -2.71
C LEU A 157 11.67 -15.73 -3.75
N HIS A 158 12.44 -16.81 -3.80
CA HIS A 158 13.53 -16.95 -4.77
C HIS A 158 13.05 -16.87 -6.22
N HIS A 159 11.93 -17.53 -6.57
CA HIS A 159 11.34 -17.44 -7.91
C HIS A 159 10.84 -16.04 -8.23
N LEU A 160 10.25 -15.36 -7.24
CA LEU A 160 9.74 -14.00 -7.39
C LEU A 160 10.88 -12.99 -7.60
N VAL A 161 11.99 -13.15 -6.88
CA VAL A 161 13.19 -12.32 -7.03
C VAL A 161 13.86 -12.57 -8.38
N GLU A 162 14.03 -13.82 -8.81
CA GLU A 162 14.59 -14.14 -10.12
C GLU A 162 13.78 -13.52 -11.28
N LEU A 163 12.44 -13.62 -11.21
CA LEU A 163 11.56 -12.95 -12.17
C LEU A 163 11.75 -11.44 -12.14
N HIS A 164 11.81 -10.85 -10.95
CA HIS A 164 11.96 -9.40 -10.81
C HIS A 164 13.25 -8.93 -11.45
N ASP A 165 14.37 -9.60 -11.14
CA ASP A 165 15.69 -9.20 -11.59
C ASP A 165 15.83 -9.38 -13.10
N LYS A 166 15.24 -10.44 -13.68
CA LYS A 166 15.17 -10.62 -15.13
C LYS A 166 14.48 -9.43 -15.80
N TYR A 167 13.27 -9.07 -15.36
CA TYR A 167 12.41 -8.15 -16.11
C TYR A 167 12.56 -6.67 -15.73
N THR A 168 13.17 -6.35 -14.59
CA THR A 168 13.39 -4.95 -14.17
C THR A 168 14.82 -4.46 -14.36
N THR A 169 15.80 -5.37 -14.51
CA THR A 169 17.19 -5.00 -14.83
C THR A 169 17.38 -4.80 -16.33
N GLU A 170 16.65 -5.55 -17.17
CA GLU A 170 16.71 -5.41 -18.63
C GLU A 170 16.18 -4.06 -19.14
N TRP A 171 15.27 -3.41 -18.40
CA TRP A 171 14.70 -2.10 -18.75
C TRP A 171 15.52 -0.89 -18.29
N LYS A 172 16.64 -1.13 -17.58
CA LYS A 172 17.61 -0.10 -17.20
C LYS A 172 18.78 0.00 -18.19
N LYS A 173 18.79 -0.76 -19.28
CA LYS A 173 19.74 -0.53 -20.37
C LYS A 173 19.28 0.69 -21.18
N PRO A 174 20.11 1.74 -21.27
CA PRO A 174 19.81 2.95 -22.04
C PRO A 174 19.66 2.67 -23.53
#